data_AF-A0A353QZG5-F1
#
_entry.id   AF-A0A353QZG5-F1
#
_cell.length_a   1.000
_cell.length_b   1.000
_cell.length_c   1.000
_cell.angle_alpha   90.00
_cell.angle_beta   90.00
_cell.angle_gamma   90.00
#
_symmetry.space_group_name_H-M   'P 1'
#
loop_
_entity.id
_entity.type
_entity.pdbx_description
1 polymer ?
#
loop_
_entity_poly.entity_id
_entity_poly.type
_entity_poly.pdbx_seq_one_letter_code
_entity_poly.pdbx_strand_id
1 'polypeptide(L)'
;MTHIREAAAAGLYVLFDFHPYLADAPLMVRLLRDIAQQRLPRPLHLLLIGPRCELPEELHRLSARFVMRLPDAAALERLVREEAQSWSAAHRGARVRSGRRQLQRIIQNLRGVPEQDARRLVRSAIWDDGALTEADLPRLNKARFELLDLSGAVHFELETARPDDVGGLRRFKAWLAERQAAFLGRGFSAGLPPPRGV
;
A
#
# COMPACT_ATOMS: atom_id res chain seq x y z
N MET A 1 -26.66 12.78 -9.76
CA MET A 1 -27.16 13.07 -8.40
C MET A 1 -28.68 13.04 -8.31
N THR A 2 -29.41 13.71 -9.20
CA THR A 2 -30.89 13.70 -9.23
C THR A 2 -31.48 12.28 -9.29
N HIS A 3 -30.91 11.42 -10.13
CA HIS A 3 -31.29 10.00 -10.22
C HIS A 3 -31.01 9.18 -8.94
N ILE A 4 -30.00 9.54 -8.13
CA ILE A 4 -29.70 8.85 -6.86
C ILE A 4 -30.73 9.25 -5.80
N ARG A 5 -31.15 10.51 -5.81
CA ARG A 5 -32.21 11.03 -4.94
C ARG A 5 -33.59 10.48 -5.30
N GLU A 6 -33.84 10.20 -6.57
CA GLU A 6 -35.13 9.71 -7.10
C GLU A 6 -35.22 8.18 -7.16
N ALA A 7 -34.11 7.46 -7.00
CA ALA A 7 -34.09 6.00 -7.00
C ALA A 7 -34.76 5.45 -5.72
N ALA A 8 -35.92 4.82 -5.89
CA ALA A 8 -36.78 4.31 -4.82
C ALA A 8 -36.28 3.01 -4.13
N ALA A 9 -35.03 2.58 -4.34
CA ALA A 9 -34.50 1.31 -3.82
C ALA A 9 -33.33 1.54 -2.84
N ALA A 10 -33.31 0.76 -1.75
CA ALA A 10 -32.15 0.67 -0.87
C ALA A 10 -30.94 0.24 -1.70
N GLY A 11 -29.77 0.84 -1.47
CA GLY A 11 -28.60 0.53 -2.30
C GLY A 11 -27.31 1.21 -1.86
N LEU A 12 -26.21 0.63 -2.32
CA LEU A 12 -24.86 1.20 -2.22
C LEU A 12 -24.50 1.84 -3.56
N TYR A 13 -24.30 3.16 -3.56
CA TYR A 13 -23.83 3.90 -4.72
C TYR A 13 -22.35 4.19 -4.57
N VAL A 14 -21.55 3.67 -5.51
CA VAL A 14 -20.10 3.86 -5.52
C VAL A 14 -19.76 4.95 -6.53
N LEU A 15 -19.12 6.01 -6.07
CA LEU A 15 -18.67 7.13 -6.91
C LEU A 15 -17.14 7.15 -6.90
N PHE A 16 -16.56 6.91 -8.08
CA PHE A 16 -15.11 6.96 -8.29
C PHE A 16 -14.69 8.39 -8.65
N ASP A 17 -13.57 8.81 -8.07
CA ASP A 17 -12.89 10.08 -8.34
C ASP A 17 -13.82 11.31 -8.25
N PHE A 18 -14.77 11.26 -7.32
CA PHE A 18 -15.80 12.30 -7.18
C PHE A 18 -15.30 13.57 -6.46
N HIS A 19 -14.13 13.51 -5.83
CA HIS A 19 -13.54 14.59 -5.04
C HIS A 19 -13.41 15.95 -5.76
N PRO A 20 -13.13 16.07 -7.08
CA PRO A 20 -13.03 17.37 -7.75
C PRO A 20 -14.37 18.10 -7.81
N TYR A 21 -15.49 17.36 -7.78
CA TYR A 21 -16.84 17.92 -7.83
C TYR A 21 -17.39 18.34 -6.46
N LEU A 22 -16.59 18.17 -5.40
CA LEU A 22 -16.92 18.62 -4.04
C LEU A 22 -16.22 19.93 -3.69
N ALA A 23 -15.04 20.18 -4.28
CA ALA A 23 -14.35 21.45 -4.14
C ALA A 23 -15.21 22.57 -4.77
N ASP A 24 -15.50 23.61 -4.00
CA ASP A 24 -16.25 24.81 -4.44
C ASP A 24 -17.65 24.55 -5.03
N ALA A 25 -18.31 23.45 -4.64
CA ALA A 25 -19.64 23.09 -5.12
C ALA A 25 -20.70 22.99 -3.98
N PRO A 26 -21.18 24.12 -3.41
CA PRO A 26 -22.11 24.13 -2.28
C PRO A 26 -23.41 23.36 -2.52
N LEU A 27 -23.91 23.39 -3.77
CA LEU A 27 -25.10 22.61 -4.16
C LEU A 27 -24.86 21.10 -4.03
N MET A 28 -23.68 20.63 -4.43
CA MET A 28 -23.32 19.21 -4.35
C MET A 28 -23.21 18.76 -2.89
N VAL A 29 -22.58 19.58 -2.05
CA VAL A 29 -22.46 19.35 -0.60
C VAL A 29 -23.83 19.29 0.06
N ARG A 30 -24.74 20.22 -0.29
CA ARG A 30 -26.12 20.21 0.20
C ARG A 30 -26.85 18.94 -0.20
N LEU A 31 -26.77 18.52 -1.46
CA LEU A 31 -27.43 17.30 -1.95
C LEU A 31 -26.91 16.05 -1.23
N LEU A 32 -25.60 15.94 -1.02
CA LEU A 32 -25.00 14.84 -0.27
C LEU A 32 -25.44 14.82 1.20
N ARG A 33 -25.52 16.00 1.83
CA ARG A 33 -26.03 16.13 3.19
C ARG A 33 -27.49 15.70 3.27
N ASP A 34 -28.32 16.14 2.34
CA ASP A 34 -29.74 15.77 2.30
C ASP A 34 -29.87 14.24 2.17
N ILE A 35 -29.12 13.61 1.27
CA ILE A 35 -29.09 12.15 1.11
C ILE A 35 -28.65 11.45 2.41
N ALA A 36 -27.59 11.92 3.06
CA ALA A 36 -27.05 11.29 4.26
C ALA A 36 -27.94 11.48 5.50
N GLN A 37 -28.71 12.58 5.57
CA GLN A 37 -29.61 12.90 6.68
C GLN A 37 -31.03 12.37 6.48
N GLN A 38 -31.43 12.10 5.24
CA GLN A 38 -32.76 11.58 4.97
C GLN A 38 -32.96 10.24 5.68
N ARG A 39 -33.95 10.22 6.58
CA ARG A 39 -34.56 8.99 7.07
C ARG A 39 -35.49 8.45 5.99
N LEU A 40 -34.91 7.98 4.89
CA LEU A 40 -35.65 7.28 3.86
C LEU A 40 -36.22 5.99 4.47
N PRO A 41 -37.41 5.54 4.05
CA PRO A 41 -37.93 4.22 4.42
C PRO A 41 -37.02 3.07 3.97
N ARG A 42 -35.99 3.36 3.17
CA ARG A 42 -34.97 2.44 2.66
C ARG A 42 -33.58 3.09 2.79
N PRO A 43 -32.60 2.45 3.44
CA PRO A 43 -31.28 3.06 3.63
C PRO A 43 -30.53 3.16 2.30
N LEU A 44 -29.96 4.33 2.04
CA LEU A 44 -29.10 4.60 0.89
C LEU A 44 -27.69 4.93 1.41
N HIS A 45 -26.70 4.20 0.92
CA HIS A 45 -25.29 4.39 1.30
C HIS A 45 -24.49 4.92 0.13
N LEU A 46 -23.66 5.93 0.37
CA LEU A 46 -22.72 6.47 -0.61
C LEU A 46 -21.30 6.05 -0.24
N LEU A 47 -20.58 5.47 -1.20
CA LEU A 47 -19.16 5.16 -1.09
C LEU A 47 -18.38 6.02 -2.08
N LEU A 48 -17.52 6.87 -1.57
CA LEU A 48 -16.63 7.71 -2.37
C LEU A 48 -15.26 7.06 -2.41
N ILE A 49 -14.76 6.77 -3.61
CA ILE A 49 -13.44 6.16 -3.82
C ILE A 49 -12.60 7.15 -4.63
N GLY A 50 -11.39 7.44 -4.18
CA GLY A 50 -10.45 8.27 -4.91
C GLY A 50 -9.08 8.30 -4.24
N PRO A 51 -8.04 8.73 -4.96
CA PRO A 51 -6.66 8.78 -4.44
C PRO A 51 -6.50 9.80 -3.30
N ARG A 52 -7.27 10.88 -3.35
CA ARG A 52 -7.47 11.84 -2.25
C ARG A 52 -8.95 12.19 -2.18
N CYS A 53 -9.59 11.86 -1.07
CA CYS A 53 -10.98 12.21 -0.83
C CYS A 53 -11.07 13.08 0.42
N GLU A 54 -10.78 14.37 0.25
CA GLU A 54 -11.05 15.37 1.28
C GLU A 54 -12.51 15.80 1.17
N LEU A 55 -13.24 15.65 2.28
CA LEU A 55 -14.66 15.99 2.36
C LEU A 55 -14.80 17.36 3.01
N PRO A 56 -15.75 18.20 2.55
CA PRO A 56 -16.14 19.41 3.26
C PRO A 56 -16.57 19.13 4.69
N GLU A 57 -16.31 20.07 5.60
CA GLU A 57 -16.60 19.93 7.04
C GLU A 57 -18.05 19.55 7.31
N GLU A 58 -18.94 20.06 6.45
CA GLU A 58 -20.37 19.81 6.44
C GLU A 58 -20.78 18.34 6.40
N LEU A 59 -19.93 17.49 5.83
CA LEU A 59 -20.18 16.06 5.62
C LEU A 59 -19.42 15.18 6.61
N HIS A 60 -18.41 15.70 7.32
CA HIS A 60 -17.57 14.89 8.20
C HIS A 60 -18.37 14.08 9.23
N ARG A 61 -19.31 14.72 9.94
CA ARG A 61 -20.14 14.06 10.96
C ARG A 61 -21.12 13.03 10.39
N LEU A 62 -21.38 13.06 9.10
CA LEU A 62 -22.30 12.17 8.38
C LEU A 62 -21.57 11.07 7.60
N SER A 63 -20.24 11.03 7.69
CA SER A 63 -19.38 10.17 6.90
C SER A 63 -18.44 9.34 7.78
N ALA A 64 -18.01 8.19 7.27
CA ALA A 64 -16.92 7.41 7.84
C ALA A 64 -15.77 7.39 6.83
N ARG A 65 -14.57 7.77 7.26
CA ARG A 65 -13.37 7.74 6.42
C ARG A 65 -12.64 6.42 6.63
N PHE A 66 -12.46 5.67 5.55
CA PHE A 66 -11.58 4.51 5.53
C PHE A 66 -10.28 4.87 4.83
N VAL A 67 -9.17 4.80 5.55
CA VAL A 67 -7.83 4.97 4.99
C VAL A 67 -7.16 3.61 4.99
N MET A 68 -6.66 3.18 3.83
CA MET A 68 -5.83 1.98 3.76
C MET A 68 -4.60 2.19 4.63
N ARG A 69 -4.50 1.40 5.71
CA ARG A 69 -3.36 1.45 6.61
C ARG A 69 -2.20 0.69 5.99
N LEU A 70 -1.00 1.21 6.21
CA LEU A 70 0.21 0.45 5.97
C LEU A 70 0.31 -0.63 7.06
N PRO A 71 0.51 -1.91 6.69
CA PRO A 71 0.67 -2.98 7.66
C PRO A 71 1.98 -2.79 8.42
N ASP A 72 1.95 -3.06 9.73
CA ASP A 72 3.16 -3.19 10.51
C ASP A 72 3.88 -4.53 10.22
N ALA A 73 5.06 -4.72 10.81
CA ALA A 73 5.84 -5.94 10.58
C ALA A 73 5.11 -7.21 11.05
N ALA A 74 4.32 -7.13 12.12
CA ALA A 74 3.58 -8.27 12.67
C ALA A 74 2.38 -8.64 11.78
N ALA A 75 1.70 -7.64 11.21
CA ALA A 75 0.64 -7.80 10.23
C ALA A 75 1.19 -8.42 8.94
N LEU A 76 2.35 -7.97 8.45
CA LEU A 76 3.01 -8.58 7.29
C LEU A 76 3.40 -10.04 7.55
N GLU A 77 3.97 -10.35 8.72
CA GLU A 77 4.30 -11.73 9.11
C GLU A 77 3.06 -12.64 9.13
N ARG A 78 1.96 -12.14 9.68
CA ARG A 78 0.69 -12.86 9.75
C ARG A 78 0.09 -13.07 8.36
N LEU A 79 0.08 -12.04 7.52
CA LEU A 79 -0.38 -12.12 6.13
C LEU A 79 0.41 -13.17 5.34
N VAL A 80 1.74 -13.20 5.46
CA VAL A 80 2.56 -14.22 4.79
C VAL A 80 2.23 -15.63 5.29
N ARG A 81 2.01 -15.78 6.60
CA ARG A 81 1.63 -17.07 7.19
C ARG A 81 0.25 -17.53 6.70
N GLU A 82 -0.72 -16.64 6.63
CA GLU A 82 -2.07 -16.92 6.12
C GLU A 82 -2.01 -17.40 4.67
N GLU A 83 -1.27 -16.70 3.79
CA GLU A 83 -1.14 -17.10 2.39
C GLU A 83 -0.39 -18.44 2.23
N ALA A 84 0.65 -18.68 3.05
CA ALA A 84 1.35 -19.96 3.04
C ALA A 84 0.47 -21.12 3.51
N GLN A 85 -0.40 -20.90 4.50
CA GLN A 85 -1.38 -21.88 4.95
C GLN A 85 -2.45 -22.14 3.88
N SER A 86 -2.95 -21.09 3.23
CA SER A 86 -3.91 -21.18 2.13
C SER A 86 -3.34 -22.00 0.96
N TRP A 87 -2.10 -21.73 0.55
CA TRP A 87 -1.42 -22.51 -0.47
C TRP A 87 -1.22 -23.97 -0.04
N SER A 88 -0.80 -24.21 1.21
CA SER A 88 -0.60 -25.56 1.74
C SER A 88 -1.88 -26.38 1.72
N ALA A 89 -3.01 -25.79 2.12
CA ALA A 89 -4.33 -26.42 2.07
C ALA A 89 -4.72 -26.80 0.63
N ALA A 90 -4.42 -25.93 -0.35
CA ALA A 90 -4.66 -26.21 -1.76
C ALA A 90 -3.71 -27.27 -2.35
N HIS A 91 -2.53 -27.50 -1.76
CA HIS A 91 -1.48 -28.38 -2.28
C HIS A 91 -1.23 -29.60 -1.38
N ARG A 92 -2.30 -30.23 -0.87
CA ARG A 92 -2.25 -31.47 -0.08
C ARG A 92 -1.34 -31.39 1.15
N GLY A 93 -1.28 -30.23 1.81
CA GLY A 93 -0.44 -30.01 2.99
C GLY A 93 1.04 -29.80 2.69
N ALA A 94 1.43 -29.60 1.42
CA ALA A 94 2.79 -29.24 1.07
C ALA A 94 3.21 -27.96 1.80
N ARG A 95 4.49 -27.89 2.21
CA ARG A 95 5.03 -26.70 2.90
C ARG A 95 5.67 -25.76 1.89
N VAL A 96 5.35 -24.48 2.01
CA VAL A 96 6.03 -23.41 1.26
C VAL A 96 7.52 -23.43 1.61
N ARG A 97 8.37 -23.45 0.59
CA ARG A 97 9.82 -23.44 0.74
C ARG A 97 10.28 -22.03 1.06
N SER A 98 10.67 -21.78 2.31
CA SER A 98 11.18 -20.46 2.72
C SER A 98 12.23 -20.62 3.82
N GLY A 99 13.39 -19.99 3.64
CA GLY A 99 14.37 -19.86 4.71
C GLY A 99 14.02 -18.70 5.64
N ARG A 100 14.34 -18.82 6.94
CA ARG A 100 13.98 -17.81 7.96
C ARG A 100 14.57 -16.43 7.67
N ARG A 101 15.78 -16.38 7.11
CA ARG A 101 16.46 -15.12 6.75
C ARG A 101 15.79 -14.46 5.53
N GLN A 102 15.39 -15.27 4.53
CA GLN A 102 14.74 -14.83 3.30
C GLN A 102 13.36 -14.24 3.61
N LEU A 103 12.57 -14.94 4.42
CA LEU A 103 11.27 -14.46 4.88
C LEU A 103 11.37 -13.08 5.55
N GLN A 104 12.33 -12.91 6.46
CA GLN A 104 12.55 -11.63 7.14
C GLN A 104 12.96 -10.51 6.18
N ARG A 105 13.77 -10.80 5.15
CA ARG A 105 14.11 -9.82 4.10
C ARG A 105 12.89 -9.40 3.29
N ILE A 106 12.03 -10.36 2.92
CA ILE A 106 10.78 -10.10 2.19
C ILE A 106 9.83 -9.22 3.03
N ILE A 107 9.65 -9.54 4.31
CA ILE A 107 8.83 -8.73 5.22
C ILE A 107 9.37 -7.31 5.35
N GLN A 108 10.69 -7.14 5.51
CA GLN A 108 11.31 -5.82 5.55
C GLN A 108 11.10 -5.05 4.25
N ASN A 109 11.13 -5.74 3.11
CA ASN A 109 10.93 -5.14 1.80
C ASN A 109 9.49 -4.63 1.62
N LEU A 110 8.50 -5.42 2.06
CA LEU A 110 7.07 -5.10 2.01
C LEU A 110 6.65 -3.97 2.96
N ARG A 111 7.53 -3.49 3.86
CA ARG A 111 7.21 -2.32 4.69
C ARG A 111 7.00 -1.09 3.81
N GLY A 112 5.88 -0.41 4.03
CA GLY A 112 5.47 0.74 3.21
C GLY A 112 4.61 0.39 2.00
N VAL A 113 4.29 -0.89 1.81
CA VAL A 113 3.32 -1.36 0.81
C VAL A 113 1.94 -1.52 1.47
N PRO A 114 0.83 -1.02 0.88
CA PRO A 114 -0.52 -1.25 1.41
C PRO A 114 -0.82 -2.74 1.59
N GLU A 115 -1.63 -3.09 2.60
CA GLU A 115 -1.87 -4.50 2.97
C GLU A 115 -2.43 -5.33 1.81
N GLN A 116 -3.33 -4.77 1.00
CA GLN A 116 -3.92 -5.46 -0.16
C GLN A 116 -2.87 -5.76 -1.23
N ASP A 117 -1.98 -4.81 -1.51
CA ASP A 117 -0.90 -4.99 -2.46
C ASP A 117 0.13 -6.00 -1.94
N ALA A 118 0.49 -5.91 -0.66
CA ALA A 118 1.37 -6.87 0.00
C ALA A 118 0.79 -8.30 -0.09
N ARG A 119 -0.52 -8.47 0.17
CA ARG A 119 -1.21 -9.76 0.03
C ARG A 119 -1.13 -10.29 -1.39
N ARG A 120 -1.42 -9.45 -2.39
CA ARG A 120 -1.36 -9.83 -3.80
C ARG A 120 0.05 -10.26 -4.20
N LEU A 121 1.08 -9.53 -3.78
CA LEU A 121 2.48 -9.82 -4.07
C LEU A 121 2.95 -11.14 -3.45
N VAL A 122 2.68 -11.33 -2.15
CA VAL A 122 3.02 -12.55 -1.42
C VAL A 122 2.30 -13.75 -2.01
N ARG A 123 1.00 -13.60 -2.31
CA ARG A 123 0.21 -14.66 -2.93
C ARG A 123 0.81 -15.06 -4.28
N SER A 124 1.17 -14.10 -5.14
CA SER A 124 1.79 -14.45 -6.42
C SER A 124 3.11 -15.19 -6.22
N ALA A 125 4.00 -14.68 -5.37
CA ALA A 125 5.30 -15.33 -5.12
C ALA A 125 5.12 -16.79 -4.66
N ILE A 126 4.25 -17.03 -3.67
CA ILE A 126 3.99 -18.39 -3.17
C ILE A 126 3.33 -19.28 -4.23
N TRP A 127 2.36 -18.76 -4.98
CA TRP A 127 1.59 -19.59 -5.92
C TRP A 127 2.33 -19.87 -7.23
N ASP A 128 3.34 -19.06 -7.57
CA ASP A 128 4.12 -19.24 -8.80
C ASP A 128 5.01 -20.51 -8.72
N ASP A 129 5.65 -20.80 -7.57
CA ASP A 129 6.57 -21.94 -7.44
C ASP A 129 6.56 -22.66 -6.07
N GLY A 130 5.62 -22.31 -5.17
CA GLY A 130 5.55 -22.86 -3.82
C GLY A 130 6.70 -22.42 -2.92
N ALA A 131 7.36 -21.31 -3.22
CA ALA A 131 8.50 -20.82 -2.47
C ALA A 131 8.41 -19.31 -2.19
N LEU A 132 9.19 -18.87 -1.20
CA LEU A 132 9.51 -17.47 -0.96
C LEU A 132 11.03 -17.37 -0.90
N THR A 133 11.62 -16.84 -1.96
CA THR A 133 13.06 -16.83 -2.18
C THR A 133 13.59 -15.42 -2.47
N GLU A 134 14.90 -15.28 -2.61
CA GLU A 134 15.50 -13.98 -2.98
C GLU A 134 15.16 -13.56 -4.42
N ALA A 135 14.76 -14.50 -5.27
CA ALA A 135 14.31 -14.20 -6.64
C ALA A 135 13.02 -13.36 -6.68
N ASP A 136 12.26 -13.34 -5.57
CA ASP A 136 11.05 -12.53 -5.44
C ASP A 136 11.36 -11.06 -5.11
N LEU A 137 12.53 -10.78 -4.52
CA LEU A 137 12.89 -9.44 -4.05
C LEU A 137 12.88 -8.38 -5.16
N PRO A 138 13.38 -8.61 -6.39
CA PRO A 138 13.28 -7.64 -7.48
C PRO A 138 11.84 -7.26 -7.82
N ARG A 139 10.91 -8.24 -7.81
CA ARG A 139 9.49 -8.00 -8.11
C ARG A 139 8.81 -7.22 -6.99
N LEU A 140 9.12 -7.56 -5.73
CA LEU A 140 8.62 -6.85 -4.56
C LEU A 140 9.13 -5.39 -4.51
N ASN A 141 10.41 -5.20 -4.81
CA ASN A 141 11.03 -3.88 -4.96
C ASN A 141 10.30 -3.05 -6.02
N LYS A 142 10.11 -3.62 -7.22
CA LYS A 142 9.40 -2.94 -8.30
C LYS A 142 8.00 -2.48 -7.88
N ALA A 143 7.23 -3.35 -7.25
CA ALA A 143 5.89 -3.00 -6.79
C ALA A 143 5.89 -1.91 -5.71
N ARG A 144 6.86 -1.94 -4.79
CA ARG A 144 7.07 -0.85 -3.82
C ARG A 144 7.41 0.47 -4.51
N PHE A 145 8.21 0.44 -5.56
CA PHE A 145 8.55 1.65 -6.32
C PHE A 145 7.38 2.19 -7.13
N GLU A 146 6.59 1.34 -7.78
CA GLU A 146 5.37 1.75 -8.48
C GLU A 146 4.40 2.49 -7.54
N LEU A 147 4.29 2.07 -6.29
CA LEU A 147 3.50 2.76 -5.27
C LEU A 147 4.07 4.13 -4.87
N LEU A 148 5.40 4.29 -4.89
CA LEU A 148 6.06 5.57 -4.64
C LEU A 148 5.92 6.53 -5.83
N ASP A 149 6.00 6.01 -7.06
CA ASP A 149 5.81 6.79 -8.29
C ASP A 149 4.36 7.26 -8.45
N LEU A 150 3.37 6.42 -8.08
CA LEU A 150 1.95 6.78 -7.99
C LEU A 150 1.69 7.96 -7.02
N SER A 151 2.58 8.21 -6.07
CA SER A 151 2.47 9.34 -5.14
C SER A 151 3.05 10.66 -5.69
N GLY A 152 3.65 10.63 -6.89
CA GLY A 152 4.20 11.79 -7.60
C GLY A 152 5.44 12.43 -6.95
N ALA A 153 5.98 11.80 -5.91
CA ALA A 153 7.06 12.36 -5.09
C ALA A 153 8.47 11.93 -5.55
N VAL A 154 8.59 10.87 -6.36
CA VAL A 154 9.88 10.28 -6.74
C VAL A 154 9.80 9.69 -8.15
N HIS A 155 10.55 10.24 -9.10
CA HIS A 155 10.87 9.54 -10.35
C HIS A 155 12.10 8.66 -10.12
N PHE A 156 11.96 7.36 -10.39
CA PHE A 156 13.03 6.38 -10.21
C PHE A 156 13.34 5.72 -11.55
N GLU A 157 14.57 5.95 -12.06
CA GLU A 157 15.09 5.20 -13.21
C GLU A 157 15.63 3.86 -12.74
N LEU A 158 15.05 2.77 -13.26
CA LEU A 158 15.54 1.41 -13.08
C LEU A 158 16.77 1.18 -13.97
N GLU A 159 17.84 1.94 -13.78
CA GLU A 159 19.14 1.59 -14.37
C GLU A 159 19.79 0.51 -13.50
N THR A 160 19.84 -0.71 -14.03
CA THR A 160 20.66 -1.81 -13.49
C THR A 160 22.15 -1.56 -13.73
N ALA A 161 22.65 -0.35 -13.43
CA ALA A 161 24.06 -0.09 -13.36
C ALA A 161 24.58 -0.75 -12.08
N ARG A 162 25.59 -1.62 -12.20
CA ARG A 162 26.31 -2.08 -11.01
C ARG A 162 26.94 -0.85 -10.38
N PRO A 163 27.14 -0.80 -9.04
CA PRO A 163 27.81 0.32 -8.41
C PRO A 163 29.12 0.67 -9.12
N ASP A 164 29.85 -0.32 -9.63
CA ASP A 164 31.10 -0.16 -10.38
C ASP A 164 30.96 0.59 -11.71
N ASP A 165 29.77 0.61 -12.32
CA ASP A 165 29.50 1.28 -13.59
C ASP A 165 29.32 2.79 -13.44
N VAL A 166 29.14 3.29 -12.20
CA VAL A 166 29.02 4.73 -11.92
C VAL A 166 30.39 5.33 -11.63
N GLY A 167 30.97 6.00 -12.63
CA GLY A 167 32.21 6.77 -12.50
C GLY A 167 32.04 7.98 -11.56
N GLY A 168 33.03 8.24 -10.70
CA GLY A 168 33.16 9.51 -9.97
C GLY A 168 32.61 9.59 -8.53
N LEU A 169 31.86 8.60 -8.05
CA LEU A 169 31.18 8.67 -6.74
C LEU A 169 31.90 7.93 -5.59
N ARG A 170 33.23 7.97 -5.54
CA ARG A 170 34.04 7.21 -4.54
C ARG A 170 33.67 7.51 -3.09
N ARG A 171 33.43 8.79 -2.75
CA ARG A 171 33.04 9.21 -1.39
C ARG A 171 31.63 8.76 -1.04
N PHE A 172 30.71 8.82 -1.98
CA PHE A 172 29.33 8.39 -1.79
C PHE A 172 29.24 6.86 -1.64
N LYS A 173 29.98 6.10 -2.46
CA LYS A 173 30.10 4.64 -2.32
C LYS A 173 30.67 4.23 -0.96
N ALA A 174 31.71 4.93 -0.47
CA ALA A 174 32.26 4.70 0.86
C ALA A 174 31.23 5.03 1.97
N TRP A 175 30.53 6.16 1.85
CA TRP A 175 29.47 6.55 2.79
C TRP A 175 28.31 5.55 2.84
N LEU A 176 27.92 5.00 1.69
CA LEU A 176 26.89 3.97 1.57
C LEU A 176 27.34 2.64 2.20
N ALA A 177 28.59 2.24 1.97
CA ALA A 177 29.16 1.02 2.54
C ALA A 177 29.21 1.08 4.07
N GLU A 178 29.59 2.23 4.65
CA GLU A 178 29.59 2.45 6.10
C GLU A 178 28.20 2.34 6.72
N ARG A 179 27.14 2.69 5.97
CA ARG A 179 25.77 2.81 6.49
C ARG A 179 24.83 1.69 6.03
N GLN A 180 25.32 0.78 5.20
CA GLN A 180 24.58 -0.38 4.71
C GLN A 180 24.00 -1.24 5.86
N ALA A 181 24.75 -1.38 6.96
CA ALA A 181 24.32 -2.13 8.14
C ALA A 181 23.07 -1.52 8.81
N ALA A 182 22.96 -0.18 8.81
CA ALA A 182 21.82 0.53 9.37
C ALA A 182 20.57 0.35 8.49
N PHE A 183 20.71 0.41 7.16
CA PHE A 183 19.61 0.17 6.21
C PHE A 183 19.12 -1.29 6.23
N LEU A 184 19.99 -2.25 6.52
CA LEU A 184 19.64 -3.68 6.64
C LEU A 184 19.15 -4.08 8.04
N GLY A 185 18.87 -3.12 8.93
CA GLY A 185 18.30 -3.37 10.25
C GLY A 185 19.24 -4.07 11.24
N ARG A 186 20.56 -4.04 11.04
CA ARG A 186 21.55 -4.63 11.96
C ARG A 186 21.96 -3.71 13.10
N GLY A 187 21.22 -2.63 13.33
CA GLY A 187 21.51 -1.61 14.33
C GLY A 187 22.63 -0.67 13.91
N PHE A 188 22.63 0.53 14.49
CA PHE A 188 23.72 1.49 14.33
C PHE A 188 24.95 0.94 15.05
N SER A 189 26.08 0.78 14.34
CA SER A 189 27.36 0.79 15.01
C SER A 189 27.47 2.14 15.74
N ALA A 190 27.68 2.09 17.05
CA ALA A 190 27.66 3.25 17.94
C ALA A 190 28.42 4.45 17.33
N GLY A 191 27.69 5.54 17.04
CA GLY A 191 28.28 6.83 16.66
C GLY A 191 27.81 7.46 15.35
N LEU A 192 27.03 6.78 14.50
CA LEU A 192 26.55 7.39 13.24
C LEU A 192 25.10 7.90 13.36
N PRO A 193 24.83 9.19 13.04
CA PRO A 193 23.48 9.73 13.05
C PRO A 193 22.60 9.06 11.97
N PRO A 194 21.29 8.90 12.23
CA PRO A 194 20.36 8.32 11.27
C PRO A 194 20.32 9.16 9.99
N PRO A 195 20.32 8.54 8.79
CA PRO A 195 20.30 9.29 7.54
C PRO A 195 18.97 10.06 7.44
N ARG A 196 19.06 11.39 7.48
CA ARG A 196 18.06 12.26 6.86
C ARG A 196 18.33 12.20 5.35
N GLY A 197 17.25 12.17 4.56
CA GLY A 197 17.24 11.77 3.15
C GLY A 197 18.44 12.21 2.30
N VAL A 198 18.78 11.36 1.33
CA VAL A 198 19.61 11.72 0.17
C VAL A 198 18.70 12.39 -0.85
#